data_AF-A0A1F9VF49-F1
#
_entry.id   AF-A0A1F9VF49-F1
#
_cell.length_a   1.000
_cell.length_b   1.000
_cell.length_c   1.000
_cell.angle_alpha   90.00
_cell.angle_beta   90.00
_cell.angle_gamma   90.00
#
_symmetry.space_group_name_H-M   'P 1'
#
loop_
_entity.id
_entity.type
_entity.pdbx_description
1 polymer ?
#
loop_
_entity_poly.entity_id
_entity_poly.type
_entity_poly.pdbx_seq_one_letter_code
_entity_poly.pdbx_strand_id
1 'polypeptide(L)'
;MPTYYRQSDFDEAMVEFGVSITIGANTVLGLVDRTPDEILSGAGAHSVGTRVEVTVKTGALPGIVPGAAVTVDGAALKVRDVQLAGKDGAFTQFSCATEGA
;
A
#
# COMPACT_ATOMS: atom_id res chain seq x y z
N MET A 1 -6.46 5.60 24.72
CA MET A 1 -6.07 6.85 24.03
C MET A 1 -6.02 6.53 22.54
N PRO A 2 -6.79 7.18 21.66
CA PRO A 2 -6.64 6.98 20.23
C PRO A 2 -5.38 7.72 19.78
N THR A 3 -4.41 6.99 19.26
CA THR A 3 -3.15 7.55 18.75
C THR A 3 -3.44 8.31 17.48
N TYR A 4 -3.61 9.63 17.58
CA TYR A 4 -3.62 10.52 16.43
C TYR A 4 -2.18 10.62 15.94
N TYR A 5 -1.85 9.98 14.82
CA TYR A 5 -0.66 10.34 14.06
C TYR A 5 -0.78 11.82 13.71
N ARG A 6 0.16 12.67 14.16
CA ARG A 6 0.24 14.03 13.63
C ARG A 6 0.84 13.94 12.24
N GLN A 7 0.53 14.93 11.40
CA GLN A 7 1.06 14.99 10.04
C GLN A 7 2.60 14.98 10.00
N SER A 8 3.25 15.54 11.03
CA SER A 8 4.70 15.49 11.22
C SER A 8 5.25 14.07 11.43
N ASP A 9 4.58 13.23 12.24
CA ASP A 9 5.00 11.84 12.46
C ASP A 9 4.91 11.01 11.17
N PHE A 10 3.95 11.34 10.30
CA PHE A 10 3.79 10.68 9.02
C PHE A 10 4.88 11.07 8.02
N ASP A 11 5.28 12.34 7.98
CA ASP A 11 6.40 12.79 7.14
C ASP A 11 7.73 12.16 7.60
N GLU A 12 7.98 12.04 8.90
CA GLU A 12 9.15 11.32 9.43
C GLU A 12 9.12 9.83 9.06
N ALA A 13 7.97 9.17 9.22
CA ALA A 13 7.80 7.78 8.81
C ALA A 13 7.99 7.59 7.29
N MET A 14 7.57 8.55 6.46
CA MET A 14 7.84 8.52 5.01
C MET A 14 9.32 8.67 4.67
N VAL A 15 10.11 9.37 5.49
CA VAL A 15 11.56 9.49 5.27
C VAL A 15 12.27 8.22 5.70
N GLU A 16 11.84 7.60 6.81
CA GLU A 16 12.51 6.43 7.38
C GLU A 16 12.06 5.09 6.77
N PHE A 17 10.76 4.94 6.52
CA PHE A 17 10.11 3.72 6.03
C PHE A 17 9.40 3.89 4.69
N GLY A 18 9.52 5.06 4.06
CA GLY A 18 8.91 5.32 2.77
C GLY A 18 9.53 4.46 1.68
N VAL A 19 8.66 3.85 0.89
CA VAL A 19 9.01 3.03 -0.25
C VAL A 19 8.60 3.78 -1.52
N SER A 20 9.46 3.71 -2.54
CA SER A 20 9.13 4.28 -3.84
C SER A 20 8.02 3.49 -4.53
N ILE A 21 6.97 4.21 -4.93
CA ILE A 21 5.79 3.69 -5.61
C ILE A 21 5.67 4.43 -6.93
N THR A 22 5.57 3.69 -8.02
CA THR A 22 5.47 4.25 -9.37
C THR A 22 4.20 3.78 -10.06
N ILE A 23 3.42 4.72 -10.60
CA ILE A 23 2.29 4.46 -11.50
C ILE A 23 2.47 5.29 -12.76
N GLY A 24 2.61 4.61 -13.90
CA GLY A 24 2.93 5.25 -15.17
C GLY A 24 4.26 6.01 -15.07
N ALA A 25 4.20 7.34 -15.21
CA ALA A 25 5.36 8.23 -15.11
C ALA A 25 5.51 8.91 -13.73
N ASN A 26 4.57 8.69 -12.81
CA ASN A 26 4.57 9.34 -11.50
C ASN A 26 5.21 8.42 -10.47
N THR A 27 6.27 8.88 -9.81
CA THR A 27 6.91 8.21 -8.69
C THR A 27 6.73 9.02 -7.42
N VAL A 28 6.24 8.39 -6.36
CA VAL A 28 6.08 9.00 -5.03
C VAL A 28 6.58 8.07 -3.95
N LEU A 29 6.86 8.63 -2.77
CA LEU A 29 7.07 7.85 -1.56
C LEU A 29 5.71 7.52 -0.93
N GLY A 30 5.59 6.31 -0.41
CA GLY A 30 4.46 5.90 0.41
C GLY A 30 4.85 4.80 1.39
N LEU A 31 4.02 4.60 2.39
CA LEU A 31 4.24 3.56 3.39
C LEU A 31 3.66 2.25 2.88
N VAL A 32 4.46 1.20 2.94
CA VAL A 32 4.07 -0.14 2.48
C VAL A 32 4.04 -1.08 3.67
N ASP A 33 2.87 -1.60 3.95
CA ASP A 33 2.65 -2.66 4.91
C ASP A 33 2.52 -3.99 4.17
N ARG A 34 3.37 -4.96 4.51
CA ARG A 34 3.34 -6.31 3.94
C ARG A 34 2.88 -7.24 5.03
N THR A 35 1.59 -7.54 5.04
CA THR A 35 1.03 -8.52 5.94
C THR A 35 0.95 -9.86 5.23
N PRO A 36 1.66 -10.91 5.71
CA PRO A 36 1.44 -12.26 5.21
C PRO A 36 0.03 -12.70 5.62
N ASP A 37 -0.81 -13.03 4.65
CA ASP A 37 -2.10 -13.65 4.88
C ASP A 37 -1.82 -15.13 5.16
N GLU A 38 -1.49 -15.44 6.42
CA GLU A 38 -1.37 -16.82 6.88
C GLU A 38 -2.76 -17.36 7.16
N ILE A 39 -3.43 -17.89 6.12
CA ILE A 39 -4.58 -18.75 6.37
C ILE A 39 -4.04 -20.07 6.92
N LEU A 40 -4.17 -20.29 8.23
CA LEU A 40 -4.04 -21.61 8.86
C LEU A 40 -5.20 -22.51 8.36
N SER A 41 -5.13 -22.97 7.12
CA SER A 41 -5.94 -24.08 6.64
C SER A 41 -5.20 -25.36 6.99
N GLY A 42 -5.86 -26.21 7.80
CA GLY A 42 -5.25 -27.39 8.41
C GLY A 42 -4.52 -28.32 7.43
N ALA A 43 -3.48 -28.96 7.96
CA ALA A 43 -2.76 -30.11 7.42
C ALA A 43 -2.50 -30.09 5.89
N GLY A 44 -1.60 -29.21 5.44
CA GLY A 44 -0.76 -29.52 4.27
C GLY A 44 -0.83 -28.58 3.07
N ALA A 45 -1.56 -27.47 3.13
CA ALA A 45 -1.53 -26.44 2.08
C ALA A 45 -1.33 -25.05 2.68
N HIS A 46 -0.08 -24.56 2.63
CA HIS A 46 0.24 -23.17 2.95
C HIS A 46 -0.03 -22.33 1.70
N SER A 47 -1.22 -21.75 1.58
CA SER A 47 -1.43 -20.65 0.64
C SER A 47 -0.89 -19.39 1.30
N VAL A 48 0.39 -19.07 1.07
CA VAL A 48 0.98 -17.82 1.53
C VAL A 48 0.59 -16.72 0.54
N GLY A 49 -0.58 -16.11 0.75
CA GLY A 49 -0.92 -14.87 0.07
C GLY A 49 -0.20 -13.72 0.75
N THR A 50 0.58 -12.90 0.05
CA THR A 50 1.08 -11.65 0.64
C THR A 50 0.12 -10.52 0.27
N ARG A 51 -0.58 -9.97 1.28
CA ARG A 51 -1.34 -8.75 1.10
C ARG A 51 -0.40 -7.57 1.29
N VAL A 52 -0.33 -6.70 0.27
CA VAL A 52 0.50 -5.49 0.32
C VAL A 52 -0.44 -4.31 0.41
N GLU A 53 -0.47 -3.63 1.56
CA GLU A 53 -1.23 -2.39 1.72
C GLU A 53 -0.31 -1.20 1.60
N VAL A 54 -0.74 -0.20 0.83
CA VAL A 54 0.09 0.95 0.52
C VAL A 54 -0.66 2.21 0.88
N THR A 55 -0.03 3.10 1.64
CA THR A 55 -0.59 4.39 2.05
C THR A 55 0.23 5.52 1.47
N VAL A 56 -0.43 6.40 0.72
CA VAL A 56 0.17 7.58 0.10
C VAL A 56 -0.62 8.84 0.47
N LYS A 57 0.01 10.01 0.35
CA LYS A 57 -0.71 11.30 0.46
C LYS A 57 -1.71 11.42 -0.67
N THR A 58 -2.94 11.81 -0.36
CA THR A 58 -3.99 12.00 -1.37
C THR A 58 -3.58 13.08 -2.38
N GLY A 59 -3.73 12.77 -3.67
CA GLY A 59 -3.31 13.65 -4.76
C GLY A 59 -1.83 13.55 -5.15
N ALA A 60 -0.99 12.86 -4.38
CA ALA A 60 0.41 12.62 -4.76
C ALA A 60 0.52 11.65 -5.95
N LEU A 61 -0.37 10.66 -6.02
CA LEU A 61 -0.34 9.64 -7.06
C LEU A 61 -1.65 9.63 -7.88
N PRO A 62 -1.75 10.49 -8.91
CA PRO A 62 -2.93 10.53 -9.77
C PRO A 62 -3.01 9.25 -10.61
N GLY A 63 -4.23 8.72 -10.77
CA GLY A 63 -4.47 7.51 -11.56
C GLY A 63 -4.43 6.20 -10.78
N ILE A 64 -4.37 6.25 -9.44
CA ILE A 64 -4.66 5.09 -8.59
C ILE A 64 -6.12 4.67 -8.82
N VAL A 65 -6.31 3.51 -9.43
CA VAL A 65 -7.61 2.86 -9.62
C VAL A 65 -7.46 1.34 -9.49
N PRO A 66 -8.51 0.62 -9.05
CA PRO A 66 -8.51 -0.83 -9.10
C PRO A 66 -8.17 -1.36 -10.51
N GLY A 67 -7.26 -2.32 -10.58
CA GLY A 67 -6.74 -2.90 -11.83
C GLY A 67 -5.53 -2.17 -12.42
N ALA A 68 -5.15 -0.99 -11.89
CA ALA A 68 -3.95 -0.30 -12.34
C ALA A 68 -2.68 -1.10 -12.03
N ALA A 69 -1.73 -1.08 -12.96
CA ALA A 69 -0.39 -1.59 -12.73
C ALA A 69 0.41 -0.56 -11.90
N VAL A 70 0.99 -1.02 -10.80
CA VAL A 70 1.78 -0.20 -9.90
C VAL A 70 3.08 -0.92 -9.58
N THR A 71 4.18 -0.17 -9.55
CA THR A 71 5.47 -0.71 -9.10
C THR A 71 5.71 -0.25 -7.68
N VAL A 72 5.79 -1.18 -6.74
CA VAL A 72 6.04 -0.91 -5.32
C VAL A 72 7.36 -1.55 -4.96
N ASP A 73 8.34 -0.77 -4.50
CA ASP A 73 9.68 -1.28 -4.14
C ASP A 73 10.38 -2.01 -5.30
N GLY A 74 10.14 -1.57 -6.54
CA GLY A 74 10.62 -2.24 -7.75
C GLY A 74 9.84 -3.50 -8.15
N ALA A 75 8.86 -3.96 -7.35
CA ALA A 75 7.99 -5.08 -7.71
C ALA A 75 6.74 -4.60 -8.45
N ALA A 76 6.47 -5.18 -9.63
CA ALA A 76 5.24 -4.91 -10.38
C ALA A 76 4.05 -5.65 -9.73
N LEU A 77 3.08 -4.88 -9.24
CA LEU A 77 1.87 -5.35 -8.60
C LEU A 77 0.64 -4.77 -9.32
N LYS A 78 -0.54 -5.33 -9.02
CA LYS A 78 -1.81 -4.74 -9.43
C LYS A 78 -2.60 -4.25 -8.23
N VAL A 79 -3.13 -3.04 -8.36
CA VAL A 79 -4.05 -2.45 -7.40
C VAL A 79 -5.34 -3.27 -7.40
N ARG A 80 -5.76 -3.75 -6.22
CA ARG A 80 -6.98 -4.53 -6.02
C ARG A 80 -8.11 -3.66 -5.55
N ASP A 81 -7.85 -2.83 -4.57
CA ASP A 81 -8.83 -1.93 -3.97
C ASP A 81 -8.17 -0.61 -3.57
N VAL A 82 -8.97 0.47 -3.59
CA VAL A 82 -8.52 1.82 -3.26
C VAL A 82 -9.54 2.46 -2.34
N GLN A 83 -9.08 2.96 -1.20
CA GLN A 83 -9.90 3.62 -0.20
C GLN A 83 -9.24 4.92 0.28
N LEU A 84 -10.05 5.92 0.59
CA LEU A 84 -9.57 7.13 1.26
C LEU A 84 -9.44 6.86 2.75
N ALA A 85 -8.28 7.20 3.30
CA ALA A 85 -7.93 7.01 4.70
C ALA A 85 -7.59 8.35 5.38
N GLY A 86 -7.76 8.38 6.71
CA GLY A 86 -7.57 9.58 7.52
C GLY A 86 -8.83 10.42 7.70
N LYS A 87 -8.80 11.29 8.70
CA LYS A 87 -9.99 12.03 9.19
C LYS A 87 -10.64 12.97 8.17
N ASP A 88 -9.90 13.34 7.13
CA ASP A 88 -10.33 14.24 6.06
C ASP A 88 -10.03 13.67 4.65
N GLY A 89 -9.76 12.37 4.53
CA GLY A 89 -9.28 11.77 3.26
C GLY A 89 -7.90 12.27 2.85
N ALA A 90 -7.09 12.73 3.81
CA ALA A 90 -5.74 13.23 3.59
C ALA A 90 -4.78 12.17 3.02
N PHE A 91 -5.11 10.89 3.18
CA PHE A 91 -4.35 9.77 2.68
C PHE A 91 -5.20 8.88 1.77
N THR A 92 -4.56 8.24 0.81
CA THR A 92 -5.16 7.21 -0.02
C THR A 92 -4.48 5.90 0.33
N GLN A 93 -5.25 4.93 0.79
CA GLN A 93 -4.79 3.58 1.06
C GLN A 93 -5.26 2.67 -0.08
N PHE A 94 -4.39 1.81 -0.58
CA PHE A 94 -4.75 0.87 -1.61
C PHE A 94 -4.08 -0.48 -1.36
N SER A 95 -4.83 -1.55 -1.61
CA SER A 95 -4.31 -2.90 -1.50
C SER A 95 -3.80 -3.37 -2.85
N CYS A 96 -2.66 -4.03 -2.83
CA CYS A 96 -1.99 -4.59 -3.99
C CYS A 96 -1.80 -6.09 -3.78
N ALA A 97 -1.88 -6.83 -4.89
CA ALA A 97 -1.50 -8.23 -4.92
C ALA A 97 -0.52 -8.45 -6.06
N THR A 98 0.44 -9.35 -5.82
CA THR A 98 1.26 -9.89 -6.90
C THR A 98 0.32 -10.63 -7.85
N GLU A 99 0.46 -10.42 -9.15
CA GLU A 99 -0.24 -11.26 -10.12
C GLU A 99 0.45 -12.63 -10.11
N GLY A 100 -0.06 -13.52 -9.26
CA GLY A 100 0.32 -14.92 -9.29
C GLY A 100 -0.16 -15.52 -10.62
N ALA A 101 0.80 -16.01 -11.40
CA ALA A 101 0.58 -16.85 -12.58
C ALA A 101 -0.13 -18.15 -12.21
#